data_AF-Q9W6X7-F1
#
_entry.id   AF-Q9W6X7-F1
#
_cell.length_a   1.000
_cell.length_b   1.000
_cell.length_c   1.000
_cell.angle_alpha   90.00
_cell.angle_beta   90.00
_cell.angle_gamma   90.00
#
_symmetry.space_group_name_H-M   'P 1'
#
loop_
_entity.id
_entity.type
_entity.pdbx_description
1 polymer ?
#
loop_
_entity_poly.entity_id
_entity_poly.type
_entity_poly.pdbx_seq_one_letter_code
_entity_poly.pdbx_strand_id
1 'polypeptide(L)'
;MGVDIRHNKDRKVHRKEPKSQDIYLRLLVKLYRFLSRRTNAPFNKVVLKRLFMSRTNRPPIAISRLIRKMKLPGRDNKIAVVVGTVTDDVTIHEIPKLKICALKVTDGARRRILNSRGPVMTSDHLALATP
;
A
#
# COMPACT_ATOMS: atom_id res chain seq x y z
N MET A 1 -20.74 25.77 37.47
CA MET A 1 -20.14 24.54 38.04
C MET A 1 -18.95 24.15 37.18
N GLY A 2 -17.75 24.07 37.74
CA GLY A 2 -16.59 23.51 37.04
C GLY A 2 -16.66 21.98 37.08
N VAL A 3 -16.39 21.34 35.94
CA VAL A 3 -16.32 19.87 35.86
C VAL A 3 -14.85 19.48 35.98
N ASP A 4 -14.51 18.72 37.02
CA ASP A 4 -13.15 18.20 37.23
C ASP A 4 -12.90 17.00 36.29
N ILE A 5 -12.44 17.31 35.08
CA ILE A 5 -12.05 16.33 34.06
C ILE A 5 -10.59 16.48 33.67
N ARG A 6 -9.93 15.33 33.46
CA ARG A 6 -8.54 15.25 33.01
C ARG A 6 -8.44 15.43 31.49
N HIS A 7 -8.02 16.60 31.05
CA HIS A 7 -7.89 16.96 29.63
C HIS A 7 -6.56 16.56 28.96
N ASN A 8 -5.63 15.94 29.71
CA ASN A 8 -4.26 15.71 29.25
C ASN A 8 -4.13 14.69 28.09
N LYS A 9 -5.17 13.89 27.83
CA LYS A 9 -5.18 12.82 26.81
C LYS A 9 -6.17 13.05 25.67
N ASP A 10 -6.86 14.19 25.64
CA ASP A 10 -7.90 14.45 24.64
C ASP A 10 -7.33 14.53 23.22
N ARG A 11 -6.12 15.08 23.09
CA ARG A 11 -5.42 15.16 21.81
C ARG A 11 -4.80 13.82 21.42
N LYS A 12 -5.51 13.06 20.58
CA LYS A 12 -4.99 11.83 19.98
C LYS A 12 -3.95 12.13 18.89
N VAL A 13 -2.72 11.64 19.06
CA VAL A 13 -1.63 11.81 18.09
C VAL A 13 -1.78 10.80 16.95
N HIS A 14 -2.41 11.24 15.85
CA HIS A 14 -2.50 10.47 14.61
C HIS A 14 -2.48 11.41 13.40
N ARG A 15 -1.99 10.91 12.27
CA ARG A 15 -1.95 11.70 11.03
C ARG A 15 -3.31 11.67 10.35
N LYS A 16 -3.81 12.86 10.00
CA LYS A 16 -5.04 13.07 9.22
C LYS A 16 -4.77 13.30 7.73
N GLU A 17 -3.52 13.59 7.39
CA GLU A 17 -3.05 13.88 6.03
C GLU A 17 -1.57 13.50 5.86
N PRO A 18 -1.07 13.31 4.63
CA PRO A 18 0.35 13.10 4.42
C PRO A 18 1.13 14.40 4.64
N LYS A 19 2.28 14.34 5.32
CA LYS A 19 3.20 15.49 5.46
C LYS A 19 3.87 15.86 4.12
N SER A 20 3.88 14.95 3.15
CA SER A 20 4.48 15.18 1.83
C SER A 20 3.68 16.19 1.00
N GLN A 21 4.39 17.03 0.24
CA GLN A 21 3.80 17.97 -0.72
C GLN A 21 3.66 17.37 -2.13
N ASP A 22 4.05 16.11 -2.32
CA ASP A 22 3.89 15.40 -3.60
C ASP A 22 2.42 15.36 -4.04
N ILE A 23 2.17 15.91 -5.23
CA ILE A 23 0.84 16.08 -5.82
C ILE A 23 0.23 14.70 -6.13
N TYR A 24 1.00 13.73 -6.64
CA TYR A 24 0.50 12.40 -6.99
C TYR A 24 0.02 11.65 -5.75
N LEU A 25 0.77 11.75 -4.65
CA LEU A 25 0.37 11.16 -3.38
C LEU A 25 -0.92 11.80 -2.84
N ARG A 26 -1.09 13.12 -3.00
CA ARG A 26 -2.30 13.83 -2.59
C ARG A 26 -3.52 13.45 -3.42
N LEU A 27 -3.36 13.24 -4.72
CA LEU A 27 -4.42 12.74 -5.58
C LEU A 27 -4.88 11.34 -5.15
N LEU A 28 -3.94 10.42 -4.88
CA LEU A 28 -4.25 9.09 -4.35
C LEU A 28 -4.95 9.16 -2.99
N VAL A 29 -4.51 10.06 -2.10
CA VAL A 29 -5.18 10.29 -0.82
C VAL A 29 -6.61 10.78 -1.02
N LYS A 30 -6.86 11.71 -1.96
CA LYS A 30 -8.21 12.21 -2.25
C LYS A 30 -9.12 11.08 -2.74
N LEU A 31 -8.61 10.23 -3.63
CA LEU A 31 -9.31 9.05 -4.14
C LEU A 31 -9.64 8.05 -3.03
N TYR A 32 -8.66 7.62 -2.23
CA TYR A 32 -8.90 6.66 -1.15
C TYR A 32 -9.71 7.26 0.00
N ARG A 33 -9.69 8.58 0.20
CA ARG A 33 -10.57 9.27 1.15
C ARG A 33 -12.03 9.21 0.69
N PHE A 34 -12.28 9.39 -0.61
CA PHE A 34 -13.61 9.19 -1.19
C PHE A 34 -14.06 7.73 -1.05
N LEU A 35 -13.24 6.76 -1.47
CA LEU A 35 -13.57 5.34 -1.37
C LEU A 35 -13.81 4.90 0.07
N SER A 36 -12.92 5.25 1.00
CA SER A 36 -13.07 4.85 2.42
C SER A 36 -14.33 5.38 3.11
N ARG A 37 -14.89 6.48 2.59
CA ARG A 37 -16.13 7.08 3.09
C ARG A 37 -17.37 6.49 2.41
N ARG A 38 -17.28 6.16 1.12
CA ARG A 38 -18.42 5.69 0.31
C ARG A 38 -18.56 4.18 0.25
N THR A 39 -17.51 3.44 0.60
CA THR A 39 -17.50 1.97 0.65
C THR A 39 -17.37 1.48 2.08
N ASN A 40 -17.95 0.31 2.36
CA ASN A 40 -17.83 -0.35 3.66
C ASN A 40 -16.59 -1.25 3.77
N ALA A 41 -15.72 -1.24 2.75
CA ALA A 41 -14.52 -2.09 2.72
C ALA A 41 -13.47 -1.62 3.75
N PRO A 42 -13.06 -2.47 4.72
CA PRO A 42 -12.02 -2.10 5.69
C PRO A 42 -10.66 -1.89 5.03
N PHE A 43 -10.43 -2.50 3.86
CA PHE A 43 -9.23 -2.34 3.05
C PHE A 43 -8.93 -0.87 2.72
N ASN A 44 -9.93 -0.12 2.25
CA ASN A 44 -9.76 1.28 1.85
C ASN A 44 -9.37 2.17 3.03
N LYS A 45 -9.90 1.89 4.22
CA LYS A 45 -9.50 2.58 5.47
C LYS A 45 -8.04 2.30 5.82
N VAL A 46 -7.58 1.07 5.64
CA VAL A 46 -6.19 0.67 5.89
C VAL A 46 -5.23 1.31 4.88
N VAL A 47 -5.58 1.30 3.59
CA VAL A 47 -4.76 1.93 2.53
C VAL A 47 -4.63 3.42 2.77
N LEU A 48 -5.73 4.13 3.04
CA LEU A 48 -5.70 5.56 3.37
C LEU A 48 -4.79 5.87 4.56
N LYS A 49 -4.91 5.09 5.65
CA LYS A 49 -4.04 5.24 6.83
C LYS A 49 -2.57 5.02 6.47
N ARG A 50 -2.26 4.05 5.61
CA ARG A 50 -0.87 3.79 5.15
C ARG A 50 -0.34 4.89 4.26
N LEU A 51 -1.15 5.53 3.42
CA LEU A 51 -0.71 6.68 2.60
C LEU A 51 -0.24 7.87 3.45
N PHE A 52 -0.79 8.04 4.67
CA PHE A 52 -0.36 9.09 5.61
C PHE A 52 0.97 8.78 6.34
N MET A 53 1.42 7.52 6.31
CA MET A 53 2.62 7.12 7.04
C MET A 53 3.89 7.76 6.48
N SER A 54 4.87 8.01 7.36
CA SER A 54 6.20 8.45 6.95
C SER A 54 6.91 7.38 6.14
N ARG A 55 8.00 7.75 5.46
CA ARG A 55 8.84 6.81 4.71
C ARG A 55 9.41 5.72 5.63
N THR A 56 9.87 6.07 6.83
CA THR A 56 10.36 5.11 7.83
C THR A 56 9.31 4.08 8.21
N ASN A 57 8.05 4.50 8.33
CA ASN A 57 6.93 3.61 8.65
C ASN A 57 6.34 2.89 7.42
N ARG A 58 6.93 3.09 6.23
CA ARG A 58 6.63 2.38 4.98
C ARG A 58 7.91 1.73 4.44
N PRO A 59 8.44 0.72 5.15
CA PRO A 59 9.67 0.06 4.73
C PRO A 59 9.49 -0.60 3.36
N PRO A 60 10.55 -0.66 2.53
CA PRO A 60 10.52 -1.38 1.28
C PRO A 60 10.30 -2.89 1.51
N ILE A 61 9.66 -3.55 0.54
CA ILE A 61 9.41 -4.99 0.58
C ILE A 61 10.10 -5.64 -0.63
N ALA A 62 10.94 -6.64 -0.38
CA ALA A 62 11.58 -7.43 -1.41
C ALA A 62 10.59 -8.37 -2.12
N ILE A 63 10.82 -8.64 -3.41
CA ILE A 63 10.03 -9.60 -4.20
C ILE A 63 10.01 -10.99 -3.52
N SER A 64 11.11 -11.42 -2.92
CA SER A 64 11.21 -12.70 -2.21
C SER A 64 10.17 -12.85 -1.11
N ARG A 65 10.01 -11.80 -0.31
CA ARG A 65 9.03 -11.75 0.77
C ARG A 65 7.60 -11.76 0.22
N LEU A 66 7.35 -11.11 -0.93
CA LEU A 66 6.05 -11.17 -1.60
C LEU A 66 5.71 -12.57 -2.10
N ILE A 67 6.64 -13.23 -2.78
CA ILE A 67 6.47 -14.61 -3.28
C ILE A 67 6.10 -15.53 -2.11
N ARG A 68 6.86 -15.49 -1.01
CA ARG A 68 6.59 -16.31 0.18
C ARG A 68 5.20 -16.05 0.77
N LYS A 69 4.72 -14.80 0.75
CA LYS A 69 3.39 -14.45 1.27
C LYS A 69 2.25 -14.78 0.31
N MET A 70 2.51 -14.90 -0.98
CA MET A 70 1.53 -15.31 -2.00
C MET A 70 1.42 -16.82 -2.12
N LYS A 71 2.48 -17.59 -1.81
CA LYS A 71 2.45 -19.06 -1.72
C LYS A 71 1.63 -19.63 -0.55
N LEU A 72 1.14 -18.79 0.36
CA LEU A 72 0.29 -19.25 1.47
C LEU A 72 -1.09 -19.68 0.95
N PRO A 73 -1.72 -20.69 1.56
CA PRO A 73 -2.99 -21.25 1.06
C PRO A 73 -4.11 -20.18 1.01
N GLY A 74 -4.95 -20.25 -0.01
CA GLY A 74 -6.11 -19.36 -0.19
C GLY A 74 -5.76 -17.97 -0.75
N ARG A 75 -4.59 -17.82 -1.37
CA ARG A 75 -4.12 -16.55 -1.98
C ARG A 75 -3.84 -16.65 -3.48
N ASP A 76 -4.22 -17.77 -4.08
CA ASP A 76 -4.14 -17.98 -5.51
C ASP A 76 -4.94 -16.90 -6.24
N ASN A 77 -4.36 -16.37 -7.33
CA ASN A 77 -4.94 -15.32 -8.17
C ASN A 77 -5.26 -13.96 -7.49
N LYS A 78 -4.88 -13.75 -6.23
CA LYS A 78 -5.06 -12.45 -5.56
C LYS A 78 -3.98 -11.44 -5.98
N ILE A 79 -4.32 -10.15 -5.82
CA ILE A 79 -3.41 -9.04 -6.10
C ILE A 79 -2.60 -8.72 -4.83
N ALA A 80 -1.28 -8.67 -4.97
CA ALA A 80 -0.37 -8.27 -3.91
C ALA A 80 -0.30 -6.75 -3.81
N VAL A 81 -0.88 -6.15 -2.77
CA VAL A 81 -0.89 -4.69 -2.60
C VAL A 81 0.14 -4.23 -1.57
N VAL A 82 1.04 -3.34 -1.98
CA VAL A 82 2.09 -2.75 -1.15
C VAL A 82 2.01 -1.23 -1.19
N VAL A 83 1.62 -0.61 -0.09
CA VAL A 83 1.70 0.85 0.06
C VAL A 83 3.13 1.24 0.44
N GLY A 84 4.04 1.16 -0.54
CA GLY A 84 5.48 1.35 -0.33
C GLY A 84 6.29 1.06 -1.58
N THR A 85 7.60 0.84 -1.39
CA THR A 85 8.52 0.49 -2.48
C THR A 85 8.70 -1.04 -2.54
N VAL A 86 8.63 -1.61 -3.74
CA VAL A 86 8.99 -3.01 -4.00
C VAL A 86 10.41 -3.04 -4.55
N THR A 87 11.29 -3.83 -3.92
CA THR A 87 12.70 -3.97 -4.28
C THR A 87 13.00 -5.33 -4.87
N ASP A 88 14.04 -5.38 -5.70
CA ASP A 88 14.52 -6.63 -6.28
C ASP A 88 15.27 -7.48 -5.24
N ASP A 89 15.34 -8.78 -5.49
CA ASP A 89 16.10 -9.73 -4.70
C ASP A 89 16.80 -10.72 -5.64
N VAL A 90 18.11 -10.56 -5.76
CA VAL A 90 18.97 -11.33 -6.68
C VAL A 90 19.12 -12.80 -6.27
N THR A 91 18.82 -13.15 -5.02
CA THR A 91 18.97 -14.53 -4.52
C THR A 91 17.94 -15.49 -5.12
N ILE A 92 16.79 -14.94 -5.52
CA ILE A 92 15.76 -15.70 -6.21
C ILE A 92 16.06 -15.67 -7.69
N HIS A 93 15.91 -16.81 -8.35
CA HIS A 93 16.12 -16.92 -9.79
C HIS A 93 14.77 -16.86 -10.53
N GLU A 94 13.83 -17.71 -10.12
CA GLU A 94 12.51 -17.82 -10.73
C GLU A 94 11.44 -17.03 -9.97
N ILE A 95 10.68 -16.22 -10.70
CA ILE A 95 9.56 -15.45 -10.17
C ILE A 95 8.26 -16.01 -10.75
N PRO A 96 7.30 -16.45 -9.93
CA PRO A 96 6.00 -16.89 -10.40
C PRO A 96 5.21 -15.71 -11.00
N LYS A 97 4.17 -16.00 -11.78
CA LYS A 97 3.26 -14.98 -12.31
C LYS A 97 2.50 -14.31 -11.17
N LEU A 98 2.87 -13.08 -10.84
CA LEU A 98 2.30 -12.31 -9.73
C LEU A 98 1.62 -11.04 -10.24
N LYS A 99 0.43 -10.72 -9.70
CA LYS A 99 -0.22 -9.42 -9.88
C LYS A 99 0.18 -8.53 -8.71
N ILE A 100 0.93 -7.46 -8.97
CA ILE A 100 1.48 -6.60 -7.90
C ILE A 100 0.98 -5.17 -8.08
N CYS A 101 0.51 -4.55 -7.01
CA CYS A 101 0.22 -3.12 -6.94
C CYS A 101 1.16 -2.46 -5.92
N ALA A 102 1.88 -1.41 -6.33
CA ALA A 102 2.79 -0.70 -5.44
C ALA A 102 2.85 0.81 -5.74
N LEU A 103 3.36 1.61 -4.79
CA LEU A 103 3.63 3.04 -5.02
C LEU A 103 4.87 3.24 -5.89
N LYS A 104 5.91 2.44 -5.65
CA LYS A 104 7.15 2.44 -6.43
C LYS A 104 7.66 1.02 -6.57
N VAL A 105 8.17 0.69 -7.74
CA VAL A 105 8.88 -0.57 -8.00
C VAL A 105 10.26 -0.21 -8.53
N THR A 106 11.31 -0.85 -8.01
CA THR A 106 12.66 -0.66 -8.56
C THR A 106 12.73 -1.20 -9.98
N ASP A 107 13.61 -0.65 -10.80
CA ASP A 107 13.70 -1.01 -12.21
C ASP A 107 14.05 -2.51 -12.41
N GLY A 108 15.01 -3.04 -11.64
CA GLY A 108 15.33 -4.48 -11.62
C GLY A 108 14.13 -5.35 -11.25
N ALA A 109 13.36 -4.96 -10.22
CA ALA A 109 12.15 -5.67 -9.82
C ALA A 109 11.10 -5.64 -10.94
N ARG A 110 10.90 -4.47 -11.56
CA ARG A 110 9.92 -4.27 -12.63
C ARG A 110 10.22 -5.13 -13.84
N ARG A 111 11.48 -5.16 -14.31
CA ARG A 111 11.91 -6.00 -15.45
C ARG A 111 11.62 -7.47 -15.19
N ARG A 112 12.00 -7.97 -14.02
CA ARG A 112 11.84 -9.38 -13.69
C ARG A 112 10.38 -9.81 -13.53
N ILE A 113 9.53 -8.95 -12.98
CA ILE A 113 8.08 -9.21 -12.87
C ILE A 113 7.41 -9.20 -14.25
N LEU A 114 7.81 -8.27 -15.14
CA LEU A 114 7.28 -8.23 -16.49
C LEU A 114 7.73 -9.46 -17.31
N ASN A 115 8.97 -9.91 -17.14
CA ASN A 115 9.48 -11.13 -17.76
C ASN A 115 8.69 -12.38 -17.34
N SER A 116 8.22 -12.45 -16.09
CA SER A 116 7.33 -13.52 -15.62
C SER A 116 5.86 -13.35 -16.02
N ARG A 117 5.56 -12.39 -16.92
CA ARG A 117 4.21 -12.02 -17.37
C ARG A 117 3.28 -11.59 -16.24
N GLY A 118 3.84 -11.04 -15.16
CA GLY A 118 3.10 -10.46 -14.04
C GLY A 118 2.79 -8.98 -14.28
N PRO A 119 1.53 -8.53 -14.15
CA PRO A 119 1.21 -7.11 -14.29
C PRO A 119 1.66 -6.33 -13.04
N VAL A 120 2.31 -5.19 -13.26
CA VAL A 120 2.62 -4.19 -12.24
C VAL A 120 1.61 -3.06 -12.35
N MET A 121 0.81 -2.86 -11.31
CA MET A 121 -0.28 -1.90 -11.25
C MET A 121 0.04 -0.73 -10.32
N THR A 122 -0.53 0.42 -10.64
CA THR A 122 -0.60 1.59 -9.76
C THR A 122 -1.85 1.50 -8.86
N SER A 123 -1.88 2.30 -7.80
CA SER A 123 -2.99 2.26 -6.83
C SER A 123 -4.31 2.78 -7.41
N ASP A 124 -4.24 3.69 -8.38
CA ASP A 124 -5.38 4.15 -9.19
C ASP A 124 -5.95 3.04 -10.09
N HIS A 125 -5.10 2.29 -10.81
CA HIS A 125 -5.54 1.12 -11.58
C HIS A 125 -6.18 0.05 -10.68
N LEU A 126 -5.66 -0.15 -9.47
CA LEU A 126 -6.26 -1.05 -8.49
C LEU A 126 -7.66 -0.60 -8.08
N ALA A 127 -7.85 0.71 -7.84
CA ALA A 127 -9.13 1.27 -7.45
C ALA A 127 -10.21 1.13 -8.54
N LEU A 128 -9.83 1.12 -9.82
CA LEU A 128 -10.73 0.85 -10.93
C LEU A 128 -11.09 -0.64 -11.03
N ALA A 129 -10.12 -1.52 -10.82
CA ALA A 129 -10.33 -2.97 -10.91
C ALA A 129 -11.15 -3.53 -9.74
N THR A 130 -10.91 -3.02 -8.52
CA THR A 130 -11.54 -3.49 -7.27
C THR A 130 -11.74 -2.31 -6.31
N PRO A 131 -12.91 -1.62 -6.36
CA PRO A 131 -13.19 -0.41 -5.56
C PRO A 131 -13.47 -0.68 -4.07
#